data_AF-A0A940LBP0-F1
#
_entry.id   AF-A0A940LBP0-F1
#
_cell.length_a   1.000
_cell.length_b   1.000
_cell.length_c   1.000
_cell.angle_alpha   90.00
_cell.angle_beta   90.00
_cell.angle_gamma   90.00
#
_symmetry.space_group_name_H-M   'P 1'
#
loop_
_entity.id
_entity.type
_entity.pdbx_description
1 polymer ?
#
loop_
_entity_poly.entity_id
_entity_poly.type
_entity_poly.pdbx_seq_one_letter_code
_entity_poly.pdbx_strand_id
1 'polypeptide(L)'
;MQPILRLWASVCSFTVSLWRVVFELCKQLRGKGRRQLTPCIERTITATKVSYTSNDAQATAASFLFKPADKTNSLSTTNTDCCMRSSLLMQKSFAVALTMTCLFFANVVFGQRTASVSGNWNNTATWGGQSVPTASDAITINSGVTVTVDVNNAACLSIVQQNTNGTATLKFNNGSHLTVTNAFTPGNGTNKNFTLDMTSGGILTCGSIVNGGGTFNFTSGSGTIELTSNNILPSIFASFNNLTISSGTTTSSASFSVGSNMTVDGTFAPGNTGHVFSGAGTLTGSGTVKVTLIGTTAFATQFSITNKTLTNLTIDYASSGAQTVSALTYNNLTLSGSGAKTFPSGTTIVNGTLSMQGTATTTLTGTLSYGSSATLEYKGTAAQTTGVEFISPFPGSGGVVINNGNATGVTLGSARNLGANPLTIGSTVA
;
A
#
# COMPACT_ATOMS: atom_id res chain seq x y z
N MET A 1 -9.48 -2.77 -20.73
CA MET A 1 -10.81 -3.42 -20.69
C MET A 1 -11.20 -3.93 -19.28
N GLN A 2 -10.28 -4.47 -18.48
CA GLN A 2 -10.51 -4.90 -17.08
C GLN A 2 -10.97 -3.82 -16.06
N PRO A 3 -10.57 -2.53 -16.13
CA PRO A 3 -11.02 -1.55 -15.13
C PRO A 3 -12.51 -1.17 -15.24
N ILE A 4 -13.11 -1.30 -16.44
CA ILE A 4 -14.53 -1.01 -16.68
C ILE A 4 -15.43 -2.08 -16.03
N LEU A 5 -15.04 -3.37 -16.08
CA LEU A 5 -15.79 -4.45 -15.42
C LEU A 5 -15.79 -4.35 -13.89
N ARG A 6 -14.68 -3.89 -13.28
CA ARG A 6 -14.61 -3.69 -11.82
C ARG A 6 -15.46 -2.52 -11.35
N LEU A 7 -15.60 -1.48 -12.18
CA LEU A 7 -16.49 -0.35 -11.93
C LEU A 7 -17.97 -0.78 -11.97
N TRP A 8 -18.35 -1.59 -12.95
CA TRP A 8 -19.70 -2.16 -13.07
C TRP A 8 -20.09 -3.03 -11.86
N ALA A 9 -19.17 -3.84 -11.35
CA ALA A 9 -19.42 -4.66 -10.16
C ALA A 9 -19.66 -3.82 -8.89
N SER A 10 -18.94 -2.70 -8.71
CA SER A 10 -19.15 -1.78 -7.58
C SER A 10 -20.48 -1.04 -7.67
N VAL A 11 -20.90 -0.64 -8.88
CA VAL A 11 -22.20 0.01 -9.12
C VAL A 11 -23.36 -0.95 -8.82
N CYS A 12 -23.24 -2.24 -9.20
CA CYS A 12 -24.20 -3.28 -8.83
C CYS A 12 -24.27 -3.52 -7.31
N SER A 13 -23.13 -3.51 -6.61
CA SER A 13 -23.10 -3.71 -5.15
C SER A 13 -23.72 -2.54 -4.38
N PHE A 14 -23.49 -1.31 -4.85
CA PHE A 14 -24.05 -0.08 -4.26
C PHE A 14 -25.58 -0.02 -4.44
N THR A 15 -26.08 -0.41 -5.61
CA THR A 15 -27.53 -0.44 -5.89
C THR A 15 -28.28 -1.50 -5.06
N VAL A 16 -27.69 -2.67 -4.83
CA VAL A 16 -28.26 -3.70 -3.93
C VAL A 16 -28.27 -3.24 -2.47
N SER A 17 -27.22 -2.53 -2.03
CA SER A 17 -27.13 -1.99 -0.67
C SER A 17 -28.16 -0.88 -0.42
N LEU A 18 -28.37 0.00 -1.41
CA LEU A 18 -29.41 1.03 -1.37
C LEU A 18 -30.81 0.41 -1.28
N TRP A 19 -31.05 -0.69 -1.98
CA TRP A 19 -32.33 -1.41 -1.94
C TRP A 19 -32.60 -2.07 -0.57
N ARG A 20 -31.56 -2.60 0.08
CA ARG A 20 -31.66 -3.10 1.47
C ARG A 20 -32.02 -2.00 2.46
N VAL A 21 -31.43 -0.81 2.32
CA VAL A 21 -31.73 0.33 3.20
C VAL A 21 -33.16 0.82 3.01
N VAL A 22 -33.64 0.91 1.77
CA VAL A 22 -35.03 1.29 1.46
C VAL A 22 -36.03 0.24 1.96
N PHE A 23 -35.71 -1.05 1.84
CA PHE A 23 -36.55 -2.14 2.37
C PHE A 23 -36.68 -2.06 3.90
N GLU A 24 -35.58 -1.79 4.60
CA GLU A 24 -35.58 -1.72 6.07
C GLU A 24 -36.24 -0.44 6.60
N LEU A 25 -36.11 0.69 5.89
CA LEU A 25 -36.91 1.89 6.15
C LEU A 25 -38.41 1.66 5.95
N CYS A 26 -38.81 0.95 4.90
CA CYS A 26 -40.20 0.55 4.67
C CYS A 26 -40.75 -0.42 5.73
N LYS A 27 -39.87 -1.20 6.37
CA LYS A 27 -40.21 -2.10 7.48
C LYS A 27 -40.37 -1.34 8.80
N GLN A 28 -39.50 -0.34 9.06
CA GLN A 28 -39.61 0.53 10.23
C GLN A 28 -40.87 1.41 10.20
N LEU A 29 -41.30 1.85 9.02
CA LEU A 29 -42.54 2.62 8.85
C LEU A 29 -43.81 1.77 9.06
N ARG A 30 -43.73 0.45 8.88
CA ARG A 30 -44.84 -0.49 9.19
C ARG A 30 -44.99 -0.80 10.70
N GLY A 31 -43.97 -0.50 11.52
CA GLY A 31 -43.94 -0.87 12.94
C GLY A 31 -44.58 0.13 13.92
N LYS A 32 -45.06 1.30 13.47
CA LYS A 32 -45.55 2.37 14.37
C LYS A 32 -47.07 2.60 14.36
N GLY A 33 -47.87 1.62 13.94
CA GLY A 33 -49.34 1.72 13.92
C GLY A 33 -50.06 0.52 14.55
N ARG A 34 -50.56 0.72 15.79
CA ARG A 34 -51.56 -0.06 16.56
C ARG A 34 -51.08 -1.23 17.46
N ARG A 35 -51.54 -1.14 18.72
CA ARG A 35 -51.36 -2.05 19.86
C ARG A 35 -52.27 -3.31 19.76
N GLN A 36 -51.86 -4.35 20.48
CA GLN A 36 -52.57 -5.55 20.98
C GLN A 36 -52.87 -6.69 19.98
N LEU A 37 -52.02 -7.74 20.01
CA LEU A 37 -52.39 -9.17 20.15
C LEU A 37 -51.11 -10.04 20.16
N THR A 38 -50.87 -10.74 21.27
CA THR A 38 -49.80 -11.75 21.49
C THR A 38 -50.26 -13.13 20.99
N PRO A 39 -49.40 -14.18 21.03
CA PRO A 39 -48.43 -14.59 20.02
C PRO A 39 -48.87 -15.84 19.22
N CYS A 40 -48.46 -16.00 17.97
CA CYS A 40 -48.54 -17.30 17.29
C CYS A 40 -47.44 -17.49 16.23
N ILE A 41 -46.60 -18.50 16.49
CA ILE A 41 -45.98 -19.42 15.55
C ILE A 41 -44.76 -18.90 14.76
N GLU A 42 -43.59 -19.26 15.28
CA GLU A 42 -42.36 -19.47 14.53
C GLU A 42 -42.62 -20.37 13.31
N ARG A 43 -42.12 -19.96 12.14
CA ARG A 43 -41.78 -20.91 11.07
C ARG A 43 -40.53 -20.45 10.34
N THR A 44 -39.45 -21.18 10.66
CA THR A 44 -38.20 -21.38 9.93
C THR A 44 -38.38 -21.34 8.42
N ILE A 45 -37.60 -20.51 7.72
CA ILE A 45 -37.30 -20.73 6.30
C ILE A 45 -35.80 -20.94 6.16
N THR A 46 -35.47 -22.20 5.95
CA THR A 46 -34.17 -22.77 5.61
C THR A 46 -33.60 -22.09 4.37
N ALA A 47 -32.37 -21.56 4.47
CA ALA A 47 -31.63 -21.06 3.32
C ALA A 47 -31.17 -22.24 2.45
N THR A 48 -31.80 -22.44 1.30
CA THR A 48 -31.29 -23.37 0.29
C THR A 48 -30.09 -22.74 -0.40
N LYS A 49 -28.91 -23.31 -0.12
CA LYS A 49 -27.63 -23.01 -0.76
C LYS A 49 -27.73 -23.34 -2.25
N VAL A 50 -27.63 -22.34 -3.12
CA VAL A 50 -27.42 -22.57 -4.57
C VAL A 50 -25.92 -22.52 -4.83
N SER A 51 -25.34 -23.68 -5.11
CA SER A 51 -23.96 -23.83 -5.59
C SER A 51 -23.93 -23.51 -7.09
N TYR A 52 -22.98 -22.68 -7.53
CA TYR A 52 -22.72 -22.48 -8.96
C TYR A 52 -21.66 -23.48 -9.41
N THR A 53 -22.01 -24.36 -10.34
CA THR A 53 -21.04 -25.06 -11.20
C THR A 53 -21.02 -24.36 -12.56
N SER A 54 -19.81 -24.02 -13.00
CA SER A 54 -19.51 -23.39 -14.28
C SER A 54 -19.93 -24.28 -15.44
N ASN A 55 -20.89 -23.83 -16.24
CA ASN A 55 -20.79 -23.71 -17.69
C ASN A 55 -22.18 -23.36 -18.27
N ASP A 56 -22.12 -22.73 -19.43
CA ASP A 56 -23.22 -22.37 -20.34
C ASP A 56 -23.87 -21.00 -20.18
N ALA A 57 -23.59 -20.21 -21.21
CA ALA A 57 -24.18 -18.94 -21.54
C ALA A 57 -25.67 -19.10 -21.83
N GLN A 58 -26.50 -18.25 -21.19
CA GLN A 58 -27.59 -17.47 -21.78
C GLN A 58 -28.47 -16.93 -20.65
N ALA A 59 -28.37 -15.63 -20.37
CA ALA A 59 -29.29 -14.93 -19.48
C ALA A 59 -30.41 -14.31 -20.31
N THR A 60 -31.52 -15.03 -20.47
CA THR A 60 -32.80 -14.50 -20.98
C THR A 60 -33.61 -13.95 -19.80
N ALA A 61 -34.09 -12.72 -19.94
CA ALA A 61 -34.82 -11.99 -18.91
C ALA A 61 -36.14 -12.69 -18.54
N ALA A 62 -36.31 -13.11 -17.29
CA ALA A 62 -37.57 -13.64 -16.78
C ALA A 62 -38.52 -12.50 -16.39
N SER A 63 -39.61 -12.35 -17.14
CA SER A 63 -40.73 -11.45 -16.82
C SER A 63 -41.60 -12.04 -15.70
N PHE A 64 -41.63 -11.41 -14.52
CA PHE A 64 -42.54 -11.77 -13.44
C PHE A 64 -43.94 -11.15 -13.69
N LEU A 65 -44.91 -11.99 -14.05
CA LEU A 65 -46.32 -11.62 -14.20
C LEU A 65 -47.08 -11.96 -12.90
N PHE A 66 -47.55 -10.95 -12.18
CA PHE A 66 -48.43 -11.15 -11.01
C PHE A 66 -49.89 -11.30 -11.45
N LYS A 67 -50.54 -12.43 -11.12
CA LYS A 67 -52.01 -12.56 -11.15
C LYS A 67 -52.60 -12.08 -9.81
N PRO A 68 -53.69 -11.30 -9.80
CA PRO A 68 -54.35 -10.93 -8.55
C PRO A 68 -55.27 -12.06 -8.07
N ALA A 69 -55.28 -12.29 -6.75
CA ALA A 69 -56.24 -13.16 -6.08
C ALA A 69 -57.46 -12.33 -5.66
N ASP A 70 -58.65 -12.77 -6.07
CA ASP A 70 -59.92 -12.25 -5.58
C ASP A 70 -60.12 -12.60 -4.10
N LYS A 71 -60.31 -11.57 -3.27
CA LYS A 71 -61.34 -11.55 -2.22
C LYS A 71 -61.48 -10.15 -1.62
N THR A 72 -62.69 -9.65 -1.79
CA THR A 72 -63.25 -8.42 -1.23
C THR A 72 -63.09 -8.35 0.29
N ASN A 73 -62.36 -7.33 0.75
CA ASN A 73 -62.60 -6.74 2.06
C ASN A 73 -62.37 -5.23 1.95
N SER A 74 -63.40 -4.47 2.28
CA SER A 74 -63.49 -3.02 2.12
C SER A 74 -62.51 -2.30 3.05
N LEU A 75 -61.47 -1.69 2.47
CA LEU A 75 -60.59 -0.76 3.17
C LEU A 75 -60.45 0.54 2.35
N SER A 76 -61.16 1.59 2.78
CA SER A 76 -60.88 3.02 2.58
C SER A 76 -60.02 3.42 1.37
N THR A 77 -60.66 3.87 0.29
CA THR A 77 -60.05 4.33 -0.98
C THR A 77 -59.22 5.62 -0.91
N THR A 78 -58.97 6.20 0.26
CA THR A 78 -58.14 7.43 0.40
C THR A 78 -56.64 7.19 0.64
N ASN A 79 -56.22 5.96 1.01
CA ASN A 79 -54.80 5.65 1.29
C ASN A 79 -54.05 4.96 0.12
N THR A 80 -54.77 4.35 -0.81
CA THR A 80 -54.17 3.67 -1.99
C THR A 80 -53.69 4.66 -3.04
N ASP A 81 -54.36 5.80 -3.21
CA ASP A 81 -54.01 6.82 -4.21
C ASP A 81 -52.77 7.65 -3.80
N CYS A 82 -52.56 7.87 -2.50
CA CYS A 82 -51.34 8.51 -2.00
C CYS A 82 -50.10 7.62 -2.18
N CYS A 83 -50.23 6.29 -2.01
CA CYS A 83 -49.12 5.35 -2.18
C CYS A 83 -48.71 5.12 -3.65
N MET A 84 -49.64 5.18 -4.61
CA MET A 84 -49.30 5.04 -6.04
C MET A 84 -48.75 6.33 -6.67
N ARG A 85 -49.23 7.52 -6.26
CA ARG A 85 -48.64 8.78 -6.75
C ARG A 85 -47.22 8.99 -6.22
N SER A 86 -46.96 8.61 -4.97
CA SER A 86 -45.62 8.68 -4.37
C SER A 86 -44.64 7.68 -5.01
N SER A 87 -45.08 6.47 -5.39
CA SER A 87 -44.21 5.51 -6.10
C SER A 87 -43.82 5.97 -7.51
N LEU A 88 -44.75 6.60 -8.25
CA LEU A 88 -44.47 7.11 -9.60
C LEU A 88 -43.52 8.32 -9.58
N LEU A 89 -43.67 9.20 -8.58
CA LEU A 89 -42.76 10.35 -8.35
C LEU A 89 -41.37 9.89 -7.92
N MET A 90 -41.28 8.85 -7.09
CA MET A 90 -40.02 8.26 -6.63
C MET A 90 -39.28 7.55 -7.77
N GLN A 91 -40.00 6.88 -8.68
CA GLN A 91 -39.43 6.21 -9.85
C GLN A 91 -38.88 7.20 -10.89
N LYS A 92 -39.57 8.33 -11.13
CA LYS A 92 -39.08 9.42 -11.98
C LYS A 92 -37.86 10.14 -11.39
N SER A 93 -37.86 10.34 -10.06
CA SER A 93 -36.74 10.95 -9.35
C SER A 93 -35.49 10.07 -9.38
N PHE A 94 -35.65 8.74 -9.25
CA PHE A 94 -34.56 7.77 -9.37
C PHE A 94 -34.01 7.70 -10.80
N ALA A 95 -34.86 7.73 -11.83
CA ALA A 95 -34.43 7.75 -13.22
C ALA A 95 -33.63 9.03 -13.53
N VAL A 96 -34.09 10.21 -13.08
CA VAL A 96 -33.37 11.48 -13.26
C VAL A 96 -32.03 11.48 -12.50
N ALA A 97 -32.02 10.99 -11.25
CA ALA A 97 -30.79 10.88 -10.46
C ALA A 97 -29.78 9.90 -11.09
N LEU A 98 -30.24 8.74 -11.60
CA LEU A 98 -29.40 7.77 -12.30
C LEU A 98 -28.85 8.34 -13.60
N THR A 99 -29.67 9.09 -14.36
CA THR A 99 -29.26 9.72 -15.62
C THR A 99 -28.26 10.86 -15.38
N MET A 100 -28.49 11.70 -14.35
CA MET A 100 -27.56 12.74 -13.91
C MET A 100 -26.25 12.17 -13.36
N THR A 101 -26.32 11.05 -12.63
CA THR A 101 -25.15 10.33 -12.12
C THR A 101 -24.36 9.72 -13.29
N CYS A 102 -25.02 9.12 -14.28
CA CYS A 102 -24.39 8.65 -15.51
C CYS A 102 -23.77 9.79 -16.33
N LEU A 103 -24.41 10.96 -16.41
CA LEU A 103 -23.87 12.16 -17.06
C LEU A 103 -22.67 12.76 -16.30
N PHE A 104 -22.65 12.67 -14.96
CA PHE A 104 -21.50 13.06 -14.15
C PHE A 104 -20.31 12.11 -14.33
N PHE A 105 -20.55 10.79 -14.44
CA PHE A 105 -19.48 9.81 -14.67
C PHE A 105 -19.01 9.74 -16.13
N ALA A 106 -19.80 10.19 -17.10
CA ALA A 106 -19.40 10.24 -18.51
C ALA A 106 -18.35 11.33 -18.81
N ASN A 107 -18.13 12.28 -17.90
CA ASN A 107 -17.21 13.41 -18.12
C ASN A 107 -15.78 13.19 -17.58
N VAL A 108 -15.42 11.99 -17.10
CA VAL A 108 -14.02 11.68 -16.83
C VAL A 108 -13.39 11.04 -18.07
N VAL A 109 -13.32 11.81 -19.17
CA VAL A 109 -12.43 11.47 -20.28
C VAL A 109 -11.04 11.94 -19.86
N PHE A 110 -10.22 11.02 -19.38
CA PHE A 110 -8.79 11.29 -19.24
C PHE A 110 -8.24 11.66 -20.61
N GLY A 111 -7.48 12.75 -20.70
CA GLY A 111 -6.83 13.13 -21.95
C GLY A 111 -5.85 12.03 -22.34
N GLN A 112 -6.09 11.32 -23.43
CA GLN A 112 -5.11 10.36 -23.93
C GLN A 112 -4.03 11.13 -24.68
N ARG A 113 -2.76 10.79 -24.47
CA ARG A 113 -1.64 11.27 -25.29
C ARG A 113 -0.92 10.08 -25.87
N THR A 114 -0.67 10.12 -27.17
CA THR A 114 0.03 9.05 -27.88
C THR A 114 1.31 9.62 -28.46
N ALA A 115 2.45 9.08 -28.04
CA ALA A 115 3.71 9.37 -28.69
C ALA A 115 3.79 8.61 -30.01
N SER A 116 3.60 9.30 -31.13
CA SER A 116 3.58 8.71 -32.48
C SER A 116 4.90 8.85 -33.23
N VAL A 117 5.75 9.77 -32.79
CA VAL A 117 7.08 10.05 -33.36
C VAL A 117 8.09 10.15 -32.22
N SER A 118 9.31 9.67 -32.43
CA SER A 118 10.39 9.80 -31.46
C SER A 118 10.79 11.26 -31.28
N GLY A 119 11.01 11.71 -30.05
CA GLY A 119 11.36 13.09 -29.77
C GLY A 119 11.35 13.45 -28.29
N ASN A 120 11.52 14.75 -28.03
CA ASN A 120 11.51 15.31 -26.68
C ASN A 120 10.10 15.37 -26.09
N TRP A 121 10.01 15.27 -24.77
CA TRP A 121 8.73 15.34 -24.04
C TRP A 121 8.05 16.69 -24.24
N ASN A 122 8.79 17.79 -24.21
CA ASN A 122 8.22 19.14 -24.37
C ASN A 122 7.83 19.50 -25.82
N ASN A 123 8.04 18.62 -26.79
CA ASN A 123 7.72 18.88 -28.19
C ASN A 123 6.36 18.29 -28.56
N THR A 124 5.42 19.13 -29.00
CA THR A 124 4.07 18.71 -29.41
C THR A 124 4.08 17.72 -30.58
N ALA A 125 5.10 17.76 -31.45
CA ALA A 125 5.24 16.81 -32.56
C ALA A 125 5.40 15.36 -32.09
N THR A 126 6.09 15.14 -30.96
CA THR A 126 6.21 13.82 -30.30
C THR A 126 4.82 13.24 -30.02
N TRP A 127 3.87 14.09 -29.62
CA TRP A 127 2.51 13.75 -29.21
C TRP A 127 1.48 13.86 -30.35
N GLY A 128 1.92 13.73 -31.60
CA GLY A 128 1.04 13.81 -32.78
C GLY A 128 0.46 15.20 -33.02
N GLY A 129 1.18 16.25 -32.62
CA GLY A 129 0.75 17.65 -32.72
C GLY A 129 -0.17 18.11 -31.59
N GLN A 130 -0.49 17.23 -30.63
CA GLN A 130 -1.29 17.59 -29.45
C GLN A 130 -0.43 18.30 -28.39
N SER A 131 -1.10 18.90 -27.41
CA SER A 131 -0.40 19.52 -26.28
C SER A 131 0.46 18.51 -25.51
N VAL A 132 1.57 19.01 -24.94
CA VAL A 132 2.46 18.24 -24.07
C VAL A 132 1.65 17.64 -22.90
N PRO A 133 1.90 16.36 -22.53
CA PRO A 133 1.17 15.72 -21.45
C PRO A 133 1.31 16.45 -20.11
N THR A 134 0.22 16.41 -19.36
CA THR A 134 0.10 16.90 -17.98
C THR A 134 -0.29 15.76 -17.04
N ALA A 135 -0.31 16.02 -15.73
CA ALA A 135 -0.63 15.01 -14.70
C ALA A 135 -2.01 14.32 -14.85
N SER A 136 -2.92 14.86 -15.67
CA SER A 136 -4.24 14.27 -15.96
C SER A 136 -4.26 13.38 -17.21
N ASP A 137 -3.19 13.38 -18.00
CA ASP A 137 -3.14 12.69 -19.29
C ASP A 137 -2.58 11.27 -19.15
N ALA A 138 -3.28 10.29 -19.73
CA ALA A 138 -2.80 8.91 -19.85
C ALA A 138 -1.96 8.77 -21.12
N ILE A 139 -0.71 8.33 -20.97
CA ILE A 139 0.26 8.24 -22.07
C ILE A 139 0.32 6.82 -22.64
N THR A 140 0.29 6.73 -23.96
CA THR A 140 0.66 5.55 -24.73
C THR A 140 1.89 5.86 -25.58
N ILE A 141 2.93 5.04 -25.50
CA ILE A 141 4.10 5.16 -26.41
C ILE A 141 4.00 4.07 -27.47
N ASN A 142 4.03 4.47 -28.75
CA ASN A 142 3.94 3.52 -29.85
C ASN A 142 5.15 2.59 -29.92
N SER A 143 4.95 1.41 -30.50
CA SER A 143 6.05 0.49 -30.78
C SER A 143 7.10 1.15 -31.68
N GLY A 144 8.39 1.05 -31.32
CA GLY A 144 9.51 1.68 -32.02
C GLY A 144 9.74 3.16 -31.69
N VAL A 145 8.87 3.79 -30.88
CA VAL A 145 9.00 5.21 -30.52
C VAL A 145 9.83 5.37 -29.25
N THR A 146 10.72 6.37 -29.29
CA THR A 146 11.51 6.82 -28.13
C THR A 146 11.08 8.21 -27.71
N VAL A 147 10.57 8.33 -26.48
CA VAL A 147 10.29 9.61 -25.84
C VAL A 147 11.45 9.96 -24.92
N THR A 148 12.03 11.15 -25.09
CA THR A 148 13.09 11.66 -24.22
C THR A 148 12.51 12.70 -23.26
N VAL A 149 12.50 12.41 -21.97
CA VAL A 149 12.20 13.39 -20.92
C VAL A 149 13.35 14.38 -20.85
N ASP A 150 13.09 15.60 -21.29
CA ASP A 150 14.09 16.66 -21.43
C ASP A 150 13.84 17.87 -20.51
N VAL A 151 12.78 17.83 -19.71
CA VAL A 151 12.38 18.87 -18.77
C VAL A 151 12.33 18.33 -17.34
N ASN A 152 12.35 19.22 -16.36
CA ASN A 152 12.34 18.90 -14.92
C ASN A 152 10.95 18.95 -14.27
N ASN A 153 9.90 19.08 -15.08
CA ASN A 153 8.51 19.20 -14.63
C ASN A 153 7.54 18.37 -15.48
N ALA A 154 8.05 17.33 -16.16
CA ALA A 154 7.20 16.45 -16.94
C ALA A 154 6.23 15.71 -16.00
N ALA A 155 4.98 15.60 -16.40
CA ALA A 155 3.96 14.93 -15.60
C ALA A 155 2.98 14.16 -16.48
N CYS A 156 2.51 13.02 -15.98
CA CYS A 156 1.45 12.24 -16.62
C CYS A 156 0.65 11.45 -15.59
N LEU A 157 -0.54 11.01 -15.96
CA LEU A 157 -1.36 10.16 -15.11
C LEU A 157 -0.81 8.72 -15.07
N SER A 158 -0.46 8.19 -16.23
CA SER A 158 0.08 6.83 -16.41
C SER A 158 0.86 6.74 -17.71
N ILE A 159 1.70 5.71 -17.84
CA ILE A 159 2.44 5.38 -19.06
C ILE A 159 2.27 3.89 -19.32
N VAL A 160 1.98 3.55 -20.56
CA VAL A 160 1.90 2.17 -21.06
C VAL A 160 2.47 2.09 -22.47
N GLN A 161 2.91 0.89 -22.88
CA GLN A 161 3.18 0.64 -24.29
C GLN A 161 1.87 0.50 -25.09
N GLN A 162 1.90 0.85 -26.37
CA GLN A 162 0.81 0.56 -27.31
C GLN A 162 0.44 -0.94 -27.33
N ASN A 163 -0.78 -1.30 -27.68
CA ASN A 163 -1.18 -2.71 -27.78
C ASN A 163 -0.70 -3.37 -29.09
N THR A 164 0.59 -3.23 -29.41
CA THR A 164 1.22 -3.72 -30.66
C THR A 164 2.61 -4.25 -30.36
N ASN A 165 2.99 -5.35 -31.03
CA ASN A 165 4.30 -5.98 -30.82
C ASN A 165 5.46 -5.01 -31.07
N GLY A 166 6.53 -5.19 -30.30
CA GLY A 166 7.77 -4.43 -30.35
C GLY A 166 8.01 -3.67 -29.05
N THR A 167 8.86 -2.64 -29.11
CA THR A 167 9.41 -1.99 -27.91
C THR A 167 9.15 -0.49 -27.95
N ALA A 168 8.54 0.06 -26.91
CA ALA A 168 8.54 1.49 -26.64
C ALA A 168 9.71 1.86 -25.73
N THR A 169 10.26 3.06 -25.87
CA THR A 169 11.37 3.53 -25.04
C THR A 169 11.03 4.86 -24.38
N LEU A 170 11.27 4.93 -23.06
CA LEU A 170 11.30 6.17 -22.30
C LEU A 170 12.74 6.41 -21.85
N LYS A 171 13.30 7.54 -22.27
CA LYS A 171 14.67 7.95 -21.98
C LYS A 171 14.68 9.23 -21.15
N PHE A 172 15.67 9.40 -20.28
CA PHE A 172 15.85 10.62 -19.48
C PHE A 172 17.14 11.36 -19.85
N ASN A 173 17.05 12.68 -19.94
CA ASN A 173 18.22 13.57 -19.97
C ASN A 173 18.71 13.87 -18.54
N ASN A 174 19.96 14.33 -18.41
CA ASN A 174 20.47 14.78 -17.13
C ASN A 174 19.62 15.95 -16.58
N GLY A 175 19.30 15.92 -15.28
CA GLY A 175 18.48 16.94 -14.61
C GLY A 175 16.99 16.92 -14.97
N SER A 176 16.54 15.96 -15.81
CA SER A 176 15.11 15.81 -16.13
C SER A 176 14.34 15.11 -15.02
N HIS A 177 13.03 15.34 -14.95
CA HIS A 177 12.15 14.76 -13.94
C HIS A 177 10.77 14.52 -14.53
N LEU A 178 10.31 13.27 -14.41
CA LEU A 178 8.96 12.85 -14.73
C LEU A 178 8.24 12.35 -13.49
N THR A 179 7.06 12.92 -13.23
CA THR A 179 6.11 12.42 -12.24
C THR A 179 4.99 11.65 -12.93
N VAL A 180 4.78 10.39 -12.52
CA VAL A 180 3.64 9.55 -12.90
C VAL A 180 2.69 9.50 -11.70
N THR A 181 1.51 10.10 -11.83
CA THR A 181 0.55 10.24 -10.71
C THR A 181 0.12 8.87 -10.16
N ASN A 182 -0.10 7.89 -11.05
CA ASN A 182 -0.45 6.52 -10.67
C ASN A 182 0.77 5.59 -10.74
N ALA A 183 0.50 4.29 -10.86
CA ALA A 183 1.54 3.31 -11.14
C ALA A 183 2.17 3.53 -12.53
N PHE A 184 3.49 3.51 -12.60
CA PHE A 184 4.22 3.36 -13.86
C PHE A 184 4.06 1.91 -14.33
N THR A 185 3.40 1.70 -15.47
CA THR A 185 3.01 0.36 -15.95
C THR A 185 3.65 0.09 -17.32
N PRO A 186 4.99 -0.11 -17.37
CA PRO A 186 5.71 -0.36 -18.63
C PRO A 186 5.24 -1.68 -19.27
N GLY A 187 5.11 -1.68 -20.58
CA GLY A 187 4.68 -2.85 -21.36
C GLY A 187 3.16 -3.07 -21.34
N ASN A 188 2.66 -4.01 -22.15
CA ASN A 188 1.21 -4.23 -22.32
C ASN A 188 0.83 -5.68 -22.69
N GLY A 189 1.60 -6.66 -22.21
CA GLY A 189 1.40 -8.10 -22.47
C GLY A 189 2.49 -8.70 -23.36
N THR A 190 2.26 -9.91 -23.88
CA THR A 190 3.27 -10.65 -24.66
C THR A 190 3.81 -9.83 -25.84
N ASN A 191 5.14 -9.76 -25.96
CA ASN A 191 5.88 -9.03 -27.00
C ASN A 191 5.61 -7.52 -27.09
N LYS A 192 4.98 -6.94 -26.07
CA LYS A 192 4.68 -5.52 -25.93
C LYS A 192 5.64 -4.93 -24.93
N ASN A 193 6.88 -4.82 -25.37
CA ASN A 193 8.05 -4.58 -24.54
C ASN A 193 8.20 -3.10 -24.24
N PHE A 194 8.96 -2.79 -23.19
CA PHE A 194 9.25 -1.41 -22.81
C PHE A 194 10.68 -1.30 -22.35
N THR A 195 11.34 -0.20 -22.69
CA THR A 195 12.68 0.14 -22.22
C THR A 195 12.62 1.43 -21.43
N LEU A 196 13.10 1.40 -20.19
CA LEU A 196 13.38 2.58 -19.38
C LEU A 196 14.90 2.80 -19.36
N ASP A 197 15.34 3.86 -20.03
CA ASP A 197 16.75 4.24 -20.16
C ASP A 197 17.05 5.50 -19.33
N MET A 198 17.76 5.31 -18.21
CA MET A 198 18.24 6.38 -17.35
C MET A 198 19.76 6.57 -17.43
N THR A 199 20.40 6.16 -18.54
CA THR A 199 21.86 6.27 -18.76
C THR A 199 22.37 7.68 -18.44
N SER A 200 21.68 8.71 -18.95
CA SER A 200 22.07 10.11 -18.76
C SER A 200 21.54 10.75 -17.46
N GLY A 201 20.83 10.00 -16.62
CA GLY A 201 20.34 10.48 -15.33
C GLY A 201 18.83 10.67 -15.30
N GLY A 202 18.40 11.71 -14.59
CA GLY A 202 16.99 12.08 -14.41
C GLY A 202 16.29 11.34 -13.26
N ILE A 203 15.06 11.76 -12.98
CA ILE A 203 14.24 11.24 -11.89
C ILE A 203 12.90 10.73 -12.45
N LEU A 204 12.55 9.49 -12.12
CA LEU A 204 11.20 8.96 -12.31
C LEU A 204 10.53 8.83 -10.93
N THR A 205 9.53 9.68 -10.67
CA THR A 205 8.69 9.60 -9.47
C THR A 205 7.37 8.93 -9.81
N CYS A 206 6.99 7.88 -9.06
CA CYS A 206 5.72 7.20 -9.24
C CYS A 206 5.25 6.56 -7.94
N GLY A 207 3.94 6.28 -7.83
CA GLY A 207 3.42 5.58 -6.66
C GLY A 207 3.93 4.14 -6.56
N SER A 208 4.02 3.45 -7.70
CA SER A 208 4.53 2.09 -7.82
C SER A 208 4.95 1.78 -9.25
N ILE A 209 5.72 0.70 -9.43
CA ILE A 209 6.10 0.18 -10.75
C ILE A 209 5.55 -1.23 -10.90
N VAL A 210 4.77 -1.45 -11.95
CA VAL A 210 4.16 -2.75 -12.24
C VAL A 210 4.47 -3.14 -13.68
N ASN A 211 5.13 -4.28 -13.92
CA ASN A 211 5.31 -4.74 -15.29
C ASN A 211 3.93 -5.07 -15.90
N GLY A 212 3.51 -4.28 -16.89
CA GLY A 212 2.27 -4.48 -17.64
C GLY A 212 2.29 -5.70 -18.55
N GLY A 213 3.44 -6.37 -18.67
CA GLY A 213 3.69 -7.59 -19.42
C GLY A 213 4.73 -7.37 -20.51
N GLY A 214 5.15 -8.46 -21.14
CA GLY A 214 6.27 -8.42 -22.10
C GLY A 214 7.60 -8.21 -21.38
N THR A 215 8.65 -7.96 -22.16
CA THR A 215 9.98 -7.70 -21.63
C THR A 215 10.07 -6.24 -21.20
N PHE A 216 10.38 -6.02 -19.92
CA PHE A 216 10.72 -4.71 -19.39
C PHE A 216 12.23 -4.60 -19.20
N ASN A 217 12.89 -3.79 -20.03
CA ASN A 217 14.31 -3.51 -19.96
C ASN A 217 14.54 -2.25 -19.14
N PHE A 218 15.49 -2.31 -18.20
CA PHE A 218 15.88 -1.17 -17.38
C PHE A 218 17.38 -0.95 -17.45
N THR A 219 17.77 0.29 -17.72
CA THR A 219 19.16 0.76 -17.63
C THR A 219 19.22 1.83 -16.55
N SER A 220 19.83 1.49 -15.41
CA SER A 220 19.87 2.36 -14.21
C SER A 220 20.68 3.63 -14.42
N GLY A 221 21.78 3.55 -15.18
CA GLY A 221 22.60 4.70 -15.56
C GLY A 221 23.03 5.54 -14.37
N SER A 222 22.77 6.85 -14.43
CA SER A 222 22.95 7.77 -13.30
C SER A 222 21.62 8.20 -12.67
N GLY A 223 20.50 7.60 -13.08
CA GLY A 223 19.16 8.06 -12.70
C GLY A 223 18.70 7.66 -11.31
N THR A 224 17.54 8.20 -10.95
CA THR A 224 16.85 7.98 -9.68
C THR A 224 15.45 7.44 -9.92
N ILE A 225 15.12 6.33 -9.27
CA ILE A 225 13.73 5.88 -9.11
C ILE A 225 13.23 6.33 -7.75
N GLU A 226 12.11 7.07 -7.72
CA GLU A 226 11.45 7.52 -6.51
C GLU A 226 10.05 6.90 -6.40
N LEU A 227 9.80 6.23 -5.26
CA LEU A 227 8.55 5.54 -4.95
C LEU A 227 7.82 6.26 -3.82
N THR A 228 6.58 6.68 -4.07
CA THR A 228 5.79 7.54 -3.17
C THR A 228 4.57 6.85 -2.57
N SER A 229 4.47 5.52 -2.68
CA SER A 229 3.37 4.71 -2.16
C SER A 229 3.80 3.27 -1.95
N ASN A 230 2.84 2.40 -1.57
CA ASN A 230 3.11 0.97 -1.47
C ASN A 230 3.49 0.38 -2.82
N ASN A 231 4.58 -0.37 -2.85
CA ASN A 231 5.15 -0.93 -4.07
C ASN A 231 5.67 -2.35 -3.83
N ILE A 232 5.53 -3.21 -4.83
CA ILE A 232 6.28 -4.46 -4.91
C ILE A 232 7.22 -4.28 -6.09
N LEU A 233 8.51 -4.10 -5.82
CA LEU A 233 9.51 -3.91 -6.87
C LEU A 233 9.52 -5.15 -7.77
N PRO A 234 9.32 -4.99 -9.10
CA PRO A 234 9.50 -6.07 -10.05
C PRO A 234 10.89 -6.68 -9.98
N SER A 235 11.00 -8.01 -10.18
CA SER A 235 12.29 -8.73 -10.13
C SER A 235 13.27 -8.35 -11.25
N ILE A 236 12.83 -7.59 -12.24
CA ILE A 236 13.66 -7.11 -13.36
C ILE A 236 14.74 -6.16 -12.87
N PHE A 237 14.48 -5.42 -11.79
CA PHE A 237 15.40 -4.46 -11.22
C PHE A 237 16.56 -5.17 -10.50
N ALA A 238 17.60 -5.52 -11.25
CA ALA A 238 18.83 -6.13 -10.70
C ALA A 238 19.80 -5.09 -10.11
N SER A 239 19.69 -3.82 -10.52
CA SER A 239 20.51 -2.73 -9.99
C SER A 239 19.78 -1.40 -10.08
N PHE A 240 20.14 -0.46 -9.20
CA PHE A 240 19.77 0.96 -9.26
C PHE A 240 21.03 1.81 -9.14
N ASN A 241 21.02 3.03 -9.71
CA ASN A 241 22.00 4.03 -9.28
C ASN A 241 21.52 4.70 -7.99
N ASN A 242 20.34 5.33 -8.03
CA ASN A 242 19.64 5.78 -6.84
C ASN A 242 18.24 5.14 -6.75
N LEU A 243 17.87 4.71 -5.54
CA LEU A 243 16.52 4.29 -5.20
C LEU A 243 16.05 5.10 -3.99
N THR A 244 14.94 5.79 -4.13
CA THR A 244 14.30 6.55 -3.04
C THR A 244 12.92 5.97 -2.76
N ILE A 245 12.66 5.65 -1.50
CA ILE A 245 11.36 5.23 -0.99
C ILE A 245 10.86 6.36 -0.11
N SER A 246 10.18 7.34 -0.70
CA SER A 246 9.79 8.58 -0.03
C SER A 246 8.66 8.37 0.97
N SER A 247 7.81 7.36 0.74
CA SER A 247 6.73 6.97 1.64
C SER A 247 6.23 5.54 1.35
N GLY A 248 5.24 5.07 2.11
CA GLY A 248 4.66 3.75 1.94
C GLY A 248 5.63 2.62 2.26
N THR A 249 5.26 1.39 1.90
CA THR A 249 6.12 0.21 2.01
C THR A 249 6.52 -0.30 0.63
N THR A 250 7.82 -0.40 0.39
CA THR A 250 8.37 -1.07 -0.79
C THR A 250 8.88 -2.46 -0.41
N THR A 251 8.33 -3.47 -1.07
CA THR A 251 8.73 -4.88 -0.94
C THR A 251 9.56 -5.32 -2.13
N SER A 252 10.74 -5.91 -1.90
CA SER A 252 11.56 -6.43 -2.99
C SER A 252 11.06 -7.80 -3.49
N SER A 253 11.09 -8.02 -4.81
CA SER A 253 10.84 -9.34 -5.41
C SER A 253 12.12 -10.07 -5.84
N ALA A 254 13.28 -9.44 -5.70
CA ALA A 254 14.60 -10.02 -5.95
C ALA A 254 15.69 -9.26 -5.17
N SER A 255 16.88 -9.83 -5.15
CA SER A 255 18.12 -9.13 -4.78
C SER A 255 18.47 -8.05 -5.80
N PHE A 256 19.09 -6.96 -5.37
CA PHE A 256 19.60 -5.92 -6.26
C PHE A 256 20.79 -5.17 -5.65
N SER A 257 21.56 -4.49 -6.49
CA SER A 257 22.62 -3.59 -6.05
C SER A 257 22.22 -2.11 -6.18
N VAL A 258 22.81 -1.25 -5.35
CA VAL A 258 22.65 0.20 -5.44
C VAL A 258 24.01 0.87 -5.57
N GLY A 259 24.19 1.63 -6.66
CA GLY A 259 25.47 2.27 -7.00
C GLY A 259 25.78 3.50 -6.16
N SER A 260 24.80 4.38 -5.96
CA SER A 260 24.96 5.67 -5.26
C SER A 260 24.20 5.71 -3.94
N ASN A 261 22.88 5.92 -3.92
CA ASN A 261 22.12 6.02 -2.68
C ASN A 261 20.85 5.16 -2.69
N MET A 262 20.63 4.46 -1.59
CA MET A 262 19.34 3.89 -1.21
C MET A 262 18.78 4.74 -0.08
N THR A 263 17.84 5.62 -0.39
CA THR A 263 17.18 6.50 0.59
C THR A 263 15.84 5.90 0.99
N VAL A 264 15.66 5.63 2.28
CA VAL A 264 14.44 5.02 2.83
C VAL A 264 13.80 5.99 3.81
N ASP A 265 12.78 6.72 3.37
CA ASP A 265 11.98 7.63 4.20
C ASP A 265 10.61 7.03 4.56
N GLY A 266 10.11 6.11 3.73
CA GLY A 266 9.01 5.20 4.02
C GLY A 266 9.47 3.93 4.75
N THR A 267 9.07 2.77 4.26
CA THR A 267 9.51 1.46 4.75
C THR A 267 10.06 0.62 3.61
N PHE A 268 11.22 0.01 3.80
CA PHE A 268 11.73 -1.03 2.93
C PHE A 268 11.64 -2.39 3.62
N ALA A 269 10.96 -3.34 2.99
CA ALA A 269 10.78 -4.70 3.48
C ALA A 269 11.29 -5.73 2.46
N PRO A 270 12.31 -6.53 2.79
CA PRO A 270 12.72 -7.63 1.92
C PRO A 270 11.58 -8.64 1.74
N GLY A 271 11.18 -8.94 0.50
CA GLY A 271 10.08 -9.88 0.23
C GLY A 271 10.43 -11.35 0.50
N ASN A 272 11.72 -11.65 0.64
CA ASN A 272 12.24 -12.95 1.04
C ASN A 272 13.48 -12.76 1.93
N THR A 273 13.73 -13.70 2.84
CA THR A 273 14.91 -13.68 3.73
C THR A 273 16.23 -13.78 2.96
N GLY A 274 16.24 -14.45 1.80
CA GLY A 274 17.41 -14.61 0.93
C GLY A 274 17.66 -13.45 -0.04
N HIS A 275 16.82 -12.41 -0.08
CA HIS A 275 17.11 -11.22 -0.89
C HIS A 275 18.26 -10.43 -0.27
N VAL A 276 19.21 -10.02 -1.10
CA VAL A 276 20.40 -9.25 -0.70
C VAL A 276 20.42 -7.90 -1.41
N PHE A 277 20.68 -6.84 -0.64
CA PHE A 277 20.77 -5.46 -1.11
C PHE A 277 22.21 -4.97 -0.96
N SER A 278 22.94 -4.96 -2.07
CA SER A 278 24.39 -4.75 -2.14
C SER A 278 24.75 -3.47 -2.87
N GLY A 279 26.03 -3.30 -3.22
CA GLY A 279 26.52 -2.19 -4.03
C GLY A 279 27.39 -1.21 -3.26
N ALA A 280 28.09 -0.35 -4.00
CA ALA A 280 29.04 0.63 -3.45
C ALA A 280 28.36 1.83 -2.78
N GLY A 281 27.03 1.93 -2.90
CA GLY A 281 26.27 3.07 -2.43
C GLY A 281 26.14 3.20 -0.92
N THR A 282 25.24 4.09 -0.51
CA THR A 282 24.91 4.39 0.88
C THR A 282 23.45 4.08 1.18
N LEU A 283 23.18 3.30 2.22
CA LEU A 283 21.86 3.18 2.84
C LEU A 283 21.66 4.35 3.80
N THR A 284 20.62 5.15 3.57
CA THR A 284 20.30 6.36 4.35
C THR A 284 18.79 6.62 4.37
N GLY A 285 18.35 7.69 5.03
CA GLY A 285 16.94 8.14 5.11
C GLY A 285 16.45 8.33 6.54
N SER A 286 15.15 8.56 6.71
CA SER A 286 14.50 8.73 8.01
C SER A 286 13.42 7.68 8.33
N GLY A 287 13.22 6.72 7.43
CA GLY A 287 12.20 5.70 7.50
C GLY A 287 12.65 4.42 8.21
N THR A 288 12.00 3.31 7.84
CA THR A 288 12.27 1.98 8.43
C THR A 288 12.85 1.01 7.41
N VAL A 289 13.94 0.35 7.77
CA VAL A 289 14.51 -0.77 7.01
C VAL A 289 14.30 -2.05 7.80
N LYS A 290 13.54 -2.99 7.24
CA LYS A 290 13.32 -4.29 7.88
C LYS A 290 14.43 -5.28 7.54
N VAL A 291 14.95 -5.94 8.56
CA VAL A 291 15.88 -7.06 8.48
C VAL A 291 15.10 -8.34 8.75
N THR A 292 14.87 -9.13 7.70
CA THR A 292 14.08 -10.37 7.77
C THR A 292 14.96 -11.62 7.79
N LEU A 293 16.23 -11.52 7.36
CA LEU A 293 17.17 -12.64 7.37
C LEU A 293 17.39 -13.17 8.80
N ILE A 294 17.25 -14.47 8.97
CA ILE A 294 17.56 -15.20 10.22
C ILE A 294 19.06 -15.53 10.21
N GLY A 295 19.75 -15.27 11.31
CA GLY A 295 21.18 -15.60 11.43
C GLY A 295 22.01 -14.64 12.26
N THR A 296 23.30 -14.97 12.38
CA THR A 296 24.28 -14.25 13.22
C THR A 296 24.83 -12.98 12.59
N THR A 297 24.63 -12.79 11.28
CA THR A 297 25.07 -11.62 10.52
C THR A 297 23.90 -11.01 9.73
N ALA A 298 22.68 -11.10 10.27
CA ALA A 298 21.43 -10.81 9.57
C ALA A 298 21.45 -9.49 8.77
N PHE A 299 21.72 -8.36 9.44
CA PHE A 299 21.72 -7.06 8.77
C PHE A 299 22.89 -6.89 7.80
N ALA A 300 24.10 -7.31 8.20
CA ALA A 300 25.29 -7.19 7.36
C ALA A 300 25.21 -8.03 6.07
N THR A 301 24.58 -9.21 6.14
CA THR A 301 24.41 -10.11 4.99
C THR A 301 23.25 -9.67 4.10
N GLN A 302 22.10 -9.31 4.69
CA GLN A 302 20.92 -8.92 3.92
C GLN A 302 21.09 -7.53 3.28
N PHE A 303 21.73 -6.60 3.99
CA PHE A 303 22.08 -5.26 3.52
C PHE A 303 23.61 -5.14 3.44
N SER A 304 24.20 -5.83 2.46
CA SER A 304 25.64 -5.82 2.20
C SER A 304 26.14 -4.57 1.45
N ILE A 305 25.25 -3.59 1.22
CA ILE A 305 25.62 -2.26 0.73
C ILE A 305 26.74 -1.64 1.59
N THR A 306 27.74 -1.07 0.91
CA THR A 306 29.03 -0.68 1.49
C THR A 306 28.86 0.33 2.62
N ASN A 307 28.12 1.41 2.38
CA ASN A 307 27.98 2.49 3.35
C ASN A 307 26.60 2.46 4.01
N LYS A 308 26.54 2.75 5.31
CA LYS A 308 25.30 2.79 6.11
C LYS A 308 25.29 4.02 7.00
N THR A 309 24.40 4.96 6.68
CA THR A 309 24.16 6.17 7.47
C THR A 309 22.89 5.98 8.29
N LEU A 310 23.04 5.53 9.54
CA LEU A 310 21.92 5.14 10.40
C LEU A 310 21.43 6.27 11.33
N THR A 311 21.89 7.50 11.10
CA THR A 311 21.67 8.66 12.00
C THR A 311 20.22 9.09 12.12
N ASN A 312 19.37 8.78 11.13
CA ASN A 312 17.94 9.08 11.16
C ASN A 312 17.07 7.84 10.91
N LEU A 313 17.66 6.73 10.45
CA LEU A 313 16.94 5.51 10.12
C LEU A 313 16.48 4.75 11.36
N THR A 314 15.38 4.02 11.18
CA THR A 314 14.98 2.91 12.04
C THR A 314 15.39 1.60 11.39
N ILE A 315 16.21 0.80 12.08
CA ILE A 315 16.48 -0.58 11.66
C ILE A 315 15.59 -1.52 12.46
N ASP A 316 14.77 -2.31 11.78
CA ASP A 316 13.81 -3.23 12.39
C ASP A 316 14.23 -4.68 12.17
N TYR A 317 14.75 -5.34 13.21
CA TYR A 317 15.03 -6.78 13.19
C TYR A 317 13.74 -7.57 13.34
N ALA A 318 13.04 -7.79 12.23
CA ALA A 318 11.63 -8.16 12.19
C ALA A 318 11.34 -9.67 12.14
N SER A 319 12.37 -10.52 12.13
CA SER A 319 12.17 -11.97 11.89
C SER A 319 11.54 -12.70 13.09
N SER A 320 10.77 -13.75 12.82
CA SER A 320 10.29 -14.68 13.84
C SER A 320 11.37 -15.65 14.33
N GLY A 321 12.42 -15.87 13.53
CA GLY A 321 13.60 -16.64 13.92
C GLY A 321 14.64 -15.81 14.67
N ALA A 322 15.66 -16.49 15.20
CA ALA A 322 16.74 -15.84 15.93
C ALA A 322 17.57 -14.93 15.01
N GLN A 323 17.85 -13.71 15.48
CA GLN A 323 18.69 -12.74 14.78
C GLN A 323 19.75 -12.21 15.73
N THR A 324 20.97 -12.02 15.23
CA THR A 324 21.98 -11.22 15.92
C THR A 324 21.93 -9.79 15.41
N VAL A 325 21.78 -8.85 16.35
CA VAL A 325 21.82 -7.42 16.10
C VAL A 325 23.25 -7.05 15.76
N SER A 326 23.50 -6.22 14.74
CA SER A 326 24.86 -5.82 14.42
C SER A 326 25.38 -4.87 15.51
N ALA A 327 26.65 -5.02 15.91
CA ALA A 327 27.30 -4.12 16.85
C ALA A 327 27.61 -2.77 16.18
N LEU A 328 26.59 -1.92 16.05
CA LEU A 328 26.62 -0.62 15.40
C LEU A 328 26.01 0.46 16.30
N THR A 329 26.18 1.72 15.90
CA THR A 329 25.42 2.85 16.45
C THR A 329 24.17 3.07 15.60
N TYR A 330 23.01 2.92 16.22
CA TYR A 330 21.70 3.17 15.63
C TYR A 330 21.15 4.50 16.15
N ASN A 331 20.42 5.23 15.31
CA ASN A 331 19.49 6.22 15.84
C ASN A 331 18.29 5.52 16.47
N ASN A 332 17.49 4.84 15.64
CA ASN A 332 16.36 4.03 16.12
C ASN A 332 16.59 2.55 15.80
N LEU A 333 16.30 1.69 16.77
CA LEU A 333 16.36 0.24 16.65
C LEU A 333 15.01 -0.34 17.07
N THR A 334 14.38 -1.11 16.19
CA THR A 334 13.17 -1.85 16.50
C THR A 334 13.48 -3.34 16.50
N LEU A 335 12.97 -4.04 17.51
CA LEU A 335 13.01 -5.49 17.60
C LEU A 335 11.58 -5.99 17.47
N SER A 336 11.09 -6.13 16.24
CA SER A 336 9.75 -6.68 15.96
C SER A 336 9.84 -8.18 15.61
N GLY A 337 8.72 -8.91 15.68
CA GLY A 337 8.72 -10.37 15.52
C GLY A 337 8.80 -11.11 16.86
N SER A 338 9.25 -12.37 16.83
CA SER A 338 9.12 -13.30 17.96
C SER A 338 10.39 -14.04 18.35
N GLY A 339 11.44 -13.96 17.53
CA GLY A 339 12.69 -14.67 17.78
C GLY A 339 13.62 -13.94 18.76
N ALA A 340 14.57 -14.68 19.33
CA ALA A 340 15.63 -14.09 20.14
C ALA A 340 16.47 -13.10 19.31
N LYS A 341 16.69 -11.91 19.87
CA LYS A 341 17.52 -10.84 19.32
C LYS A 341 18.77 -10.72 20.18
N THR A 342 19.87 -11.27 19.68
CA THR A 342 21.14 -11.30 20.41
C THR A 342 21.93 -10.04 20.13
N PHE A 343 22.29 -9.29 21.17
CA PHE A 343 23.33 -8.27 21.12
C PHE A 343 24.70 -8.95 21.25
N PRO A 344 25.48 -9.04 20.17
CA PRO A 344 26.71 -9.83 20.12
C PRO A 344 27.86 -9.13 20.85
N SER A 345 29.05 -9.75 20.83
CA SER A 345 30.29 -9.09 21.23
C SER A 345 30.51 -7.77 20.47
N GLY A 346 31.15 -6.81 21.15
CA GLY A 346 31.22 -5.42 20.70
C GLY A 346 30.16 -4.56 21.38
N THR A 347 30.01 -3.33 20.89
CA THR A 347 29.09 -2.33 21.46
C THR A 347 27.99 -1.99 20.47
N THR A 348 26.75 -2.23 20.86
CA THR A 348 25.56 -1.69 20.21
C THR A 348 25.13 -0.43 20.96
N ILE A 349 25.02 0.70 20.25
CA ILE A 349 24.56 1.98 20.81
C ILE A 349 23.22 2.35 20.18
N VAL A 350 22.23 2.75 20.98
CA VAL A 350 20.96 3.30 20.49
C VAL A 350 20.81 4.74 20.98
N ASN A 351 20.88 5.72 20.07
CA ASN A 351 20.86 7.14 20.42
C ASN A 351 19.46 7.71 20.61
N GLY A 352 18.49 7.23 19.82
CA GLY A 352 17.09 7.56 19.87
C GLY A 352 16.31 6.48 20.61
N THR A 353 15.46 5.74 19.90
CA THR A 353 14.58 4.76 20.54
C THR A 353 15.01 3.31 20.28
N LEU A 354 15.09 2.49 21.34
CA LEU A 354 14.98 1.04 21.24
C LEU A 354 13.52 0.63 21.46
N SER A 355 12.83 0.18 20.42
CA SER A 355 11.43 -0.22 20.47
C SER A 355 11.31 -1.75 20.47
N MET A 356 10.86 -2.30 21.58
CA MET A 356 10.46 -3.70 21.73
C MET A 356 9.05 -3.88 21.18
N GLN A 357 8.90 -4.72 20.17
CA GLN A 357 7.60 -5.02 19.54
C GLN A 357 7.40 -6.54 19.39
N GLY A 358 6.20 -6.95 19.00
CA GLY A 358 5.84 -8.37 18.93
C GLY A 358 6.11 -9.09 20.25
N THR A 359 6.70 -10.28 20.17
CA THR A 359 7.14 -11.10 21.32
C THR A 359 8.65 -11.35 21.27
N ALA A 360 9.42 -10.45 20.66
CA ALA A 360 10.87 -10.59 20.56
C ALA A 360 11.49 -10.59 21.96
N THR A 361 12.44 -11.49 22.20
CA THR A 361 13.24 -11.53 23.42
C THR A 361 14.65 -11.05 23.12
N THR A 362 15.36 -10.55 24.13
CA THR A 362 16.73 -10.06 23.99
C THR A 362 17.69 -10.96 24.74
N THR A 363 18.88 -11.14 24.18
CA THR A 363 20.02 -11.78 24.86
C THR A 363 21.26 -10.91 24.67
N LEU A 364 22.22 -10.98 25.59
CA LEU A 364 23.40 -10.13 25.59
C LEU A 364 24.67 -10.97 25.73
N THR A 365 25.60 -10.85 24.78
CA THR A 365 26.96 -11.39 24.90
C THR A 365 28.03 -10.30 24.84
N GLY A 366 27.72 -9.10 24.34
CA GLY A 366 28.58 -7.91 24.40
C GLY A 366 27.98 -6.79 25.25
N THR A 367 27.94 -5.58 24.69
CA THR A 367 27.46 -4.39 25.39
C THR A 367 26.30 -3.73 24.63
N LEU A 368 25.19 -3.50 25.32
CA LEU A 368 24.15 -2.57 24.89
C LEU A 368 24.35 -1.26 25.64
N SER A 369 24.28 -0.14 24.93
CA SER A 369 24.36 1.20 25.49
C SER A 369 23.34 2.12 24.84
N TYR A 370 22.98 3.17 25.57
CA TYR A 370 22.00 4.15 25.15
C TYR A 370 22.63 5.53 25.11
N GLY A 371 22.25 6.34 24.13
CA GLY A 371 22.61 7.75 24.07
C GLY A 371 21.96 8.54 25.21
N SER A 372 22.46 9.75 25.45
CA SER A 372 21.99 10.61 26.54
C SER A 372 20.50 10.94 26.47
N SER A 373 19.93 11.07 25.26
CA SER A 373 18.52 11.37 25.02
C SER A 373 17.68 10.14 24.66
N ALA A 374 18.23 8.94 24.82
CA ALA A 374 17.59 7.74 24.30
C ALA A 374 16.38 7.30 25.14
N THR A 375 15.52 6.52 24.50
CA THR A 375 14.28 5.96 25.06
C THR A 375 14.24 4.45 24.86
N LEU A 376 13.80 3.71 25.87
CA LEU A 376 13.37 2.32 25.70
C LEU A 376 11.84 2.28 25.64
N GLU A 377 11.28 1.77 24.56
CA GLU A 377 9.84 1.69 24.33
C GLU A 377 9.39 0.24 24.26
N TYR A 378 8.29 -0.10 24.94
CA TYR A 378 7.55 -1.35 24.76
C TYR A 378 6.24 -1.05 24.03
N LYS A 379 6.14 -1.46 22.76
CA LYS A 379 5.02 -1.15 21.85
C LYS A 379 4.46 -2.40 21.16
N GLY A 380 4.41 -3.51 21.88
CA GLY A 380 3.84 -4.76 21.38
C GLY A 380 2.31 -4.73 21.25
N THR A 381 1.78 -5.78 20.62
CA THR A 381 0.35 -6.17 20.67
C THR A 381 0.16 -7.52 21.39
N ALA A 382 1.25 -8.10 21.89
CA ALA A 382 1.31 -9.33 22.67
C ALA A 382 1.90 -9.02 24.06
N ALA A 383 1.80 -9.98 24.99
CA ALA A 383 2.53 -9.90 26.25
C ALA A 383 4.03 -9.69 25.99
N GLN A 384 4.64 -8.74 26.69
CA GLN A 384 6.09 -8.49 26.61
C GLN A 384 6.72 -8.67 27.98
N THR A 385 7.94 -9.20 28.00
CA THR A 385 8.73 -9.33 29.21
C THR A 385 10.03 -8.56 29.03
N THR A 386 10.37 -7.72 30.00
CA THR A 386 11.63 -6.96 29.96
C THR A 386 12.83 -7.90 30.09
N GLY A 387 13.86 -7.69 29.27
CA GLY A 387 15.08 -8.48 29.23
C GLY A 387 16.34 -7.64 29.48
N VAL A 388 17.38 -7.91 28.70
CA VAL A 388 18.67 -7.20 28.79
C VAL A 388 18.59 -5.77 28.27
N GLU A 389 17.55 -5.43 27.50
CA GLU A 389 17.33 -4.09 26.96
C GLU A 389 17.07 -3.05 28.05
N PHE A 390 16.46 -3.45 29.18
CA PHE A 390 16.19 -2.54 30.28
C PHE A 390 17.39 -2.45 31.22
N ILE A 391 18.40 -1.66 30.84
CA ILE A 391 19.54 -1.35 31.70
C ILE A 391 19.05 -0.65 32.98
N SER A 392 19.57 -1.06 34.15
CA SER A 392 19.17 -0.54 35.46
C SER A 392 20.42 -0.07 36.24
N PRO A 393 20.54 1.22 36.60
CA PRO A 393 19.62 2.32 36.29
C PRO A 393 19.53 2.63 34.79
N PHE A 394 18.35 3.03 34.30
CA PHE A 394 18.20 3.42 32.89
C PHE A 394 18.98 4.71 32.62
N PRO A 395 19.88 4.76 31.62
CA PRO A 395 20.80 5.88 31.44
C PRO A 395 20.26 7.04 30.58
N GLY A 396 19.25 6.80 29.73
CA GLY A 396 18.76 7.81 28.78
C GLY A 396 17.70 8.73 29.38
N SER A 397 17.79 10.04 29.11
CA SER A 397 16.83 11.04 29.60
C SER A 397 15.44 10.92 28.99
N GLY A 398 15.31 10.22 27.85
CA GLY A 398 14.02 9.89 27.25
C GLY A 398 13.22 8.87 28.07
N GLY A 399 13.89 8.16 28.99
CA GLY A 399 13.26 7.27 29.94
C GLY A 399 12.72 5.98 29.33
N VAL A 400 11.79 5.37 30.04
CA VAL A 400 11.12 4.13 29.61
C VAL A 400 9.66 4.44 29.29
N VAL A 401 9.21 3.99 28.13
CA VAL A 401 7.83 4.14 27.65
C VAL A 401 7.18 2.76 27.57
N ILE A 402 6.07 2.58 28.29
CA ILE A 402 5.21 1.41 28.16
C ILE A 402 3.98 1.83 27.38
N ASN A 403 3.91 1.42 26.11
CA ASN A 403 2.82 1.69 25.19
C ASN A 403 2.36 0.37 24.52
N ASN A 404 2.34 -0.71 25.29
CA ASN A 404 1.92 -2.02 24.82
C ASN A 404 0.39 -2.03 24.71
N GLY A 405 -0.13 -2.31 23.51
CA GLY A 405 -1.57 -2.38 23.26
C GLY A 405 -2.23 -3.67 23.74
N ASN A 406 -1.48 -4.59 24.34
CA ASN A 406 -1.98 -5.86 24.85
C ASN A 406 -2.57 -5.75 26.26
N ALA A 407 -3.63 -6.50 26.53
CA ALA A 407 -4.31 -6.58 27.84
C ALA A 407 -3.51 -7.26 28.97
N THR A 408 -2.31 -7.78 28.71
CA THR A 408 -1.39 -8.34 29.73
C THR A 408 -0.13 -7.48 29.90
N GLY A 409 -0.05 -6.38 29.15
CA GLY A 409 0.96 -5.35 29.33
C GLY A 409 2.41 -5.85 29.23
N VAL A 410 3.25 -5.28 30.08
CA VAL A 410 4.70 -5.55 30.15
C VAL A 410 5.04 -6.10 31.53
N THR A 411 5.58 -7.32 31.57
CA THR A 411 6.09 -7.94 32.79
C THR A 411 7.55 -7.57 33.01
N LEU A 412 7.89 -7.08 34.21
CA LEU A 412 9.27 -6.86 34.62
C LEU A 412 9.94 -8.21 34.94
N GLY A 413 11.08 -8.49 34.32
CA GLY A 413 11.83 -9.73 34.55
C GLY A 413 12.68 -9.70 35.83
N SER A 414 12.86 -8.52 36.41
CA SER A 414 13.59 -8.26 37.65
C SER A 414 13.26 -6.85 38.16
N ALA A 415 13.71 -6.50 39.36
CA ALA A 415 13.63 -5.12 39.84
C ALA A 415 14.45 -4.19 38.94
N ARG A 416 13.87 -3.05 38.57
CA ARG A 416 14.48 -2.04 37.70
C ARG A 416 14.49 -0.67 38.36
N ASN A 417 15.53 0.09 38.08
CA ASN A 417 15.69 1.47 38.54
C ASN A 417 15.75 2.40 37.32
N LEU A 418 15.05 3.53 37.39
CA LEU A 418 15.07 4.58 36.36
C LEU A 418 15.96 5.76 36.76
N GLY A 419 16.44 5.80 38.00
CA GLY A 419 17.08 6.98 38.57
C GLY A 419 16.11 8.17 38.55
N ALA A 420 16.56 9.29 37.98
CA ALA A 420 15.74 10.48 37.77
C ALA A 420 14.99 10.49 36.42
N ASN A 421 15.16 9.46 35.59
CA ASN A 421 14.58 9.43 34.25
C ASN A 421 13.09 9.04 34.29
N PRO A 422 12.28 9.52 33.33
CA PRO A 422 10.83 9.33 33.37
C PRO A 422 10.41 7.89 33.08
N LEU A 423 9.29 7.50 33.68
CA LEU A 423 8.45 6.39 33.22
C LEU A 423 7.20 6.99 32.59
N THR A 424 6.98 6.75 31.31
CA THR A 424 5.73 7.11 30.64
C THR A 424 4.92 5.84 30.41
N ILE A 425 3.65 5.86 30.80
CA ILE A 425 2.72 4.78 30.53
C ILE A 425 1.61 5.31 29.63
N GLY A 426 1.39 4.63 28.50
CA GLY A 426 0.38 4.98 27.50
C GLY A 426 -1.06 4.75 27.99
N SER A 427 -2.02 4.91 27.08
CA SER A 427 -3.46 4.88 27.41
C SER A 427 -4.01 3.51 27.83
N THR A 428 -3.22 2.44 27.71
CA THR A 428 -3.62 1.08 28.09
C THR A 428 -2.53 0.48 28.96
N VAL A 429 -2.85 0.23 30.23
CA VAL A 429 -2.04 -0.52 31.18
C VAL A 429 -2.95 -1.59 31.71
N ALA A 430 -2.63 -2.85 31.45
CA ALA A 430 -3.41 -3.97 31.93
C ALA A 430 -2.49 -4.99 32.56
#